data_AF-A0A918PFN6-F1
#
_entry.id   AF-A0A918PFN6-F1
#
_cell.length_a   1.000
_cell.length_b   1.000
_cell.length_c   1.000
_cell.angle_alpha   90.00
_cell.angle_beta   90.00
_cell.angle_gamma   90.00
#
_symmetry.space_group_name_H-M   'P 1'
#
loop_
_entity.id
_entity.type
_entity.pdbx_description
1 polymer ?
#
loop_
_entity_poly.entity_id
_entity_poly.type
_entity_poly.pdbx_seq_one_letter_code
_entity_poly.pdbx_strand_id
1 'polypeptide(L)'
;MRRIAETWPDDRDAYAYFNNDPGGAAVLDAMVFARVAAAAGLTVTRTPVRLPSLSPPPPTPVTATATDAAARRGAGEAGRPQSP
;
A
#
# COMPACT_ATOMS: atom_id res chain seq x y z
N MET A 1 -2.23 -27.11 -12.71
CA MET A 1 -1.78 -28.01 -11.61
C MET A 1 -1.28 -29.35 -12.07
N ARG A 2 -1.90 -29.98 -13.07
CA ARG A 2 -1.47 -31.28 -13.65
C ARG A 2 0.04 -31.53 -13.67
N ARG A 3 0.82 -30.66 -14.32
CA ARG A 3 2.28 -30.83 -14.42
C ARG A 3 2.96 -30.95 -13.05
N ILE A 4 2.54 -30.19 -12.06
CA ILE A 4 3.14 -30.23 -10.72
C ILE A 4 2.77 -31.54 -10.02
N ALA A 5 1.49 -31.88 -10.00
CA ALA A 5 0.99 -33.11 -9.39
C ALA A 5 1.59 -34.38 -10.03
N GLU A 6 1.87 -34.35 -11.34
CA GLU A 6 2.46 -35.49 -12.06
C GLU A 6 4.00 -35.55 -11.95
N THR A 7 4.67 -34.44 -11.63
CA THR A 7 6.14 -34.36 -11.66
C THR A 7 6.76 -34.61 -10.29
N TRP A 8 6.12 -34.14 -9.21
CA TRP A 8 6.62 -34.33 -7.85
C TRP A 8 5.73 -35.31 -7.08
N PRO A 9 6.31 -36.33 -6.42
CA PRO A 9 5.56 -37.22 -5.54
C PRO A 9 5.08 -36.47 -4.28
N ASP A 10 4.01 -36.97 -3.65
CA ASP A 10 3.32 -36.32 -2.52
C ASP A 10 4.20 -36.09 -1.28
N ASP A 11 5.32 -36.81 -1.16
CA ASP A 11 6.30 -36.68 -0.07
C ASP A 11 7.40 -35.64 -0.35
N ARG A 12 7.29 -34.90 -1.47
CA ARG A 12 8.26 -33.88 -1.88
C ARG A 12 7.61 -32.52 -2.08
N ASP A 13 8.29 -31.49 -1.58
CA ASP A 13 7.89 -30.11 -1.79
C ASP A 13 8.28 -29.62 -3.20
N ALA A 14 7.39 -28.86 -3.83
CA ALA A 14 7.70 -28.02 -4.98
C ALA A 14 7.62 -26.53 -4.59
N TYR A 15 8.67 -25.78 -4.92
CA TYR A 15 8.75 -24.33 -4.64
C TYR A 15 8.58 -23.55 -5.95
N ALA A 16 7.55 -22.69 -6.01
CA ALA A 16 7.26 -21.83 -7.15
C ALA A 16 7.50 -20.36 -6.81
N TYR A 17 8.26 -19.66 -7.65
CA TYR A 17 8.59 -18.24 -7.48
C TYR A 17 7.90 -17.40 -8.53
N PHE A 18 7.19 -16.37 -8.08
CA PHE A 18 6.57 -15.37 -8.92
C PHE A 18 7.45 -14.13 -8.88
N ASN A 19 8.12 -13.82 -9.99
CA ASN A 19 9.03 -12.68 -10.11
C ASN A 19 8.46 -11.57 -11.01
N ASN A 20 7.16 -11.62 -11.26
CA ASN A 20 6.44 -10.70 -12.14
C ASN A 20 5.80 -9.56 -11.32
N ASP A 21 6.62 -8.80 -10.58
CA ASP A 21 6.12 -7.83 -9.60
C ASP A 21 5.93 -6.36 -10.04
N PRO A 22 5.73 -5.98 -11.31
CA PRO A 22 5.19 -4.66 -11.61
C PRO A 22 3.84 -4.44 -10.90
N GLY A 23 3.77 -3.40 -10.05
CA GLY A 23 2.55 -3.02 -9.34
C GLY A 23 2.08 -4.01 -8.26
N GLY A 24 2.95 -4.91 -7.78
CA GLY A 24 2.59 -5.89 -6.74
C GLY A 24 1.92 -7.16 -7.26
N ALA A 25 1.98 -7.41 -8.58
CA ALA A 25 1.28 -8.52 -9.22
C ALA A 25 1.80 -9.91 -8.79
N ALA A 26 3.07 -10.03 -8.39
CA ALA A 26 3.66 -11.34 -8.06
C ALA A 26 2.96 -11.99 -6.86
N VAL A 27 2.67 -11.20 -5.82
CA VAL A 27 2.00 -11.71 -4.63
C VAL A 27 0.56 -12.10 -4.95
N LEU A 28 -0.14 -11.32 -5.75
CA LEU A 28 -1.51 -11.64 -6.18
C LEU A 28 -1.56 -12.94 -7.00
N ASP A 29 -0.62 -13.13 -7.91
CA ASP A 29 -0.54 -14.34 -8.72
C ASP A 29 -0.16 -15.57 -7.89
N ALA A 30 0.76 -15.42 -6.93
CA ALA A 30 1.08 -16.47 -5.97
C ALA A 30 -0.17 -16.91 -5.19
N MET A 31 -1.02 -15.96 -4.76
CA MET A 31 -2.29 -16.25 -4.07
C MET A 31 -3.29 -16.99 -4.98
N VAL A 32 -3.41 -16.59 -6.25
CA VAL A 32 -4.28 -17.28 -7.22
C VAL A 32 -3.78 -18.70 -7.43
N PHE A 33 -2.48 -18.87 -7.65
CA PHE A 33 -1.86 -20.18 -7.84
C PHE A 33 -2.08 -21.11 -6.64
N ALA A 34 -1.89 -20.61 -5.42
CA ALA A 34 -2.18 -21.32 -4.18
C ALA A 34 -3.63 -21.82 -4.12
N ARG A 35 -4.61 -20.97 -4.48
CA ARG A 35 -6.03 -21.38 -4.51
C ARG A 35 -6.28 -22.49 -5.53
N VAL A 36 -5.69 -22.39 -6.72
CA VAL A 36 -5.83 -23.42 -7.76
C VAL A 36 -5.16 -24.74 -7.34
N ALA A 37 -4.00 -24.67 -6.65
CA ALA A 37 -3.32 -25.84 -6.12
C ALA A 37 -4.15 -26.54 -5.03
N ALA A 38 -4.68 -25.78 -4.07
CA ALA A 38 -5.55 -26.29 -3.03
C ALA A 38 -6.84 -26.91 -3.61
N ALA A 39 -7.46 -26.26 -4.59
CA ALA A 39 -8.63 -26.79 -5.29
C ALA A 39 -8.34 -28.10 -6.05
N ALA A 40 -7.07 -28.35 -6.39
CA ALA A 40 -6.62 -29.59 -7.01
C ALA A 40 -6.19 -30.67 -5.99
N GLY A 41 -6.39 -30.44 -4.68
CA GLY A 41 -6.05 -31.38 -3.61
C GLY A 41 -4.59 -31.34 -3.16
N LEU A 42 -3.79 -30.39 -3.66
CA LEU A 42 -2.40 -30.23 -3.24
C LEU A 42 -2.31 -29.46 -1.91
N THR A 43 -1.39 -29.89 -1.05
CA THR A 43 -1.04 -29.14 0.17
C THR A 43 -0.31 -27.86 -0.19
N VAL A 44 -0.80 -26.72 0.30
CA VAL A 44 -0.19 -25.40 0.07
C VAL A 44 0.34 -24.85 1.38
N THR A 45 1.55 -24.30 1.34
CA THR A 45 2.18 -23.63 2.48
C THR A 45 2.64 -22.22 2.10
N ARG A 46 2.86 -21.37 3.11
CA ARG A 46 3.61 -20.10 2.99
C ARG A 46 3.08 -19.11 1.93
N THR A 47 1.77 -19.09 1.67
CA THR A 47 1.13 -18.09 0.80
C THR A 47 0.10 -17.28 1.60
N PRO A 48 0.10 -15.94 1.54
CA PRO A 48 -0.93 -15.12 2.19
C PRO A 48 -2.34 -15.48 1.69
N VAL A 49 -3.34 -15.49 2.57
CA VAL A 49 -4.75 -15.68 2.14
C VAL A 49 -5.44 -14.36 1.80
N ARG A 50 -4.88 -13.25 2.27
CA ARG A 50 -5.35 -11.88 2.05
C ARG A 50 -4.16 -10.93 2.18
N LEU A 51 -4.13 -9.89 1.34
CA LEU A 51 -3.17 -8.80 1.50
C LEU A 51 -3.59 -7.88 2.65
N PRO A 52 -2.65 -7.40 3.47
CA PRO A 52 -2.95 -6.37 4.44
C PRO A 52 -3.49 -5.13 3.73
N SER A 53 -4.51 -4.50 4.30
CA SER A 53 -4.92 -3.17 3.89
C SER A 53 -3.79 -2.20 4.22
N LEU A 54 -3.24 -1.54 3.21
CA LEU A 54 -2.31 -0.43 3.44
C LEU A 54 -3.12 0.74 3.99
N SER A 55 -2.90 1.09 5.26
CA SER A 55 -3.32 2.40 5.73
C SER A 55 -2.53 3.45 4.94
N PRO A 56 -3.17 4.53 4.44
CA PRO A 56 -2.41 5.63 3.89
C PRO A 56 -1.44 6.13 4.97
N PRO A 57 -0.22 6.55 4.59
CA PRO A 57 0.66 7.20 5.55
C PRO A 57 -0.09 8.39 6.18
N PRO A 58 0.12 8.68 7.47
CA PRO A 58 -0.44 9.90 8.05
C PRO A 58 -0.02 11.09 7.19
N PRO A 59 -0.90 12.10 6.97
CA PRO A 59 -0.52 13.27 6.22
C PRO A 59 0.75 13.86 6.83
N THR A 60 1.76 14.12 6.00
CA THR A 60 2.92 14.86 6.47
C THR A 60 2.43 16.23 6.95
N PRO A 61 2.79 16.67 8.17
CA PRO A 61 2.46 18.02 8.60
C PRO A 61 3.16 18.97 7.62
N VAL A 62 2.38 19.65 6.78
CA VAL A 62 2.89 20.77 6.00
C VAL A 62 3.22 21.85 7.02
N THR A 63 4.51 22.08 7.28
CA THR A 63 4.94 23.26 8.01
C THR A 63 4.45 24.44 7.20
N ALA A 64 3.44 25.14 7.70
CA ALA A 64 2.96 26.37 7.09
C ALA A 64 4.16 27.30 6.95
N THR A 65 4.60 27.53 5.71
CA THR A 65 5.59 28.56 5.44
C THR A 65 4.99 29.87 5.92
N ALA A 66 5.72 30.59 6.77
CA ALA A 66 5.34 31.87 7.33
C ALA A 66 5.26 32.93 6.21
N THR A 67 4.18 32.91 5.43
CA THR A 67 3.82 33.98 4.50
C THR A 67 2.42 34.53 4.78
N ASP A 68 1.58 33.85 5.58
CA ASP A 68 0.23 34.35 5.93
C ASP A 68 0.19 35.25 7.19
N ALA A 69 1.30 35.36 7.93
CA ALA A 69 1.37 36.21 9.13
C ALA A 69 1.58 37.71 8.83
N ALA A 70 1.95 38.08 7.59
CA ALA A 70 2.17 39.48 7.21
C ALA A 70 0.88 40.22 6.82
N ALA A 71 -0.21 39.52 6.46
CA ALA A 71 -1.45 40.15 5.99
C ALA A 71 -2.33 40.73 7.12
N ARG A 72 -2.07 40.40 8.40
CA ARG A 72 -2.91 40.86 9.54
C ARG A 72 -2.35 42.05 10.33
N ARG A 73 -1.19 42.62 9.94
CA ARG A 73 -0.60 43.82 10.57
C ARG A 73 -0.76 45.08 9.72
N GLY A 74 -1.95 45.30 9.17
CA GLY A 74 -2.23 46.44 8.30
C GLY A 74 -3.67 46.94 8.36
N ALA A 75 -4.27 47.04 9.55
CA ALA A 75 -5.56 47.71 9.71
C ALA A 75 -5.73 48.20 11.15
N GLY A 76 -5.33 49.44 11.44
CA GLY A 76 -5.66 50.04 12.73
C GLY A 76 -4.76 51.18 13.18
N GLU A 77 -4.61 52.26 12.40
CA GLU A 77 -4.47 53.59 13.00
C GLU A 77 -4.81 54.67 11.97
N ALA A 78 -6.06 55.13 11.99
CA ALA A 78 -6.49 56.31 11.23
C ALA A 78 -7.43 57.15 12.09
N GLY A 79 -6.99 58.37 12.41
CA GLY A 79 -7.85 59.53 12.54
C GLY A 79 -8.42 59.85 13.93
N ARG A 80 -7.75 60.74 14.66
CA ARG A 80 -8.45 61.75 15.48
C ARG A 80 -8.12 63.14 14.93
N PRO A 81 -9.10 63.93 14.45
CA PRO A 81 -8.86 65.33 14.11
C PRO A 81 -8.84 66.18 15.39
N GLN A 82 -7.87 67.08 15.49
CA GLN A 82 -7.96 68.26 16.36
C GLN A 82 -8.40 69.45 15.50
N SER A 83 -9.28 70.28 16.06
CA SER A 83 -9.71 71.58 15.53
C SER A 83 -10.16 72.45 16.70
N PRO A 84 -10.26 73.77 16.51
CA PRO A 84 -9.21 74.72 16.16
C PRO A 84 -8.59 75.42 17.39
#